data_AF-A0A432TNX2-F1
#
_entry.id   AF-A0A432TNX2-F1
#
_cell.length_a   1.000
_cell.length_b   1.000
_cell.length_c   1.000
_cell.angle_alpha   90.00
_cell.angle_beta   90.00
_cell.angle_gamma   90.00
#
_symmetry.space_group_name_H-M   'P 1'
#
loop_
_entity.id
_entity.type
_entity.pdbx_description
1 polymer ?
#
loop_
_entity_poly.entity_id
_entity_poly.type
_entity_poly.pdbx_seq_one_letter_code
_entity_poly.pdbx_strand_id
1 'polypeptide(L)'
;MCFENLPIEFDEDGNATLLPGVANPYSYETQTVEEREAFLKDIARKNGQLNDIDFDPVTRVAGALAFHSTVNLKERKVVDTASMATLFRGYEIILRGRDPRDAAFISSRACGVCGGVHATAAALSIEMALGIKPPKLGIVIRNLMLSCEYLYDNPLHLFILAGPDFSEILIRETNPEIWEKAKGFKTKYSNMHGYETIAEIMTDLNPLTGKLYLEALELTRVAREAYTLLGGKYPHPETVIPGGVTTTVTTTTMIEFYLKLKVYFDYSKKCVGIWDDVYDFMYEANPLYKEVGRLPVNIVDFGQWDHEDYYDASYENCNEWGEKRWSTPGAIINGELVTTRLTDLNVGTEEFIEHSYYEQWEDYPFKTDPLGNPLSPNHPWNKTTIPKPGVQNWKERYSWSTTPTWDRKTFEAGAYARVYISALAQKLPKSDYIKSTGHSLILNVSADELPEMKLEWEVPKIWNAFERNRARA
;
A
#
# COMPACT_ATOMS: atom_id res chain seq x y z
N MET A 1 17.42 18.98 -2.16
CA MET A 1 16.61 19.33 -0.97
C MET A 1 15.49 18.32 -0.90
N CYS A 2 15.41 17.55 0.17
CA CYS A 2 14.41 16.48 0.32
C CYS A 2 13.08 16.99 0.89
N PHE A 3 13.11 18.06 1.72
CA PHE A 3 11.94 18.63 2.39
C PHE A 3 11.59 20.02 1.84
N GLU A 4 10.30 20.26 1.59
CA GLU A 4 9.75 21.55 1.16
C GLU A 4 8.94 22.25 2.27
N ASN A 5 8.29 21.50 3.18
CA ASN A 5 7.38 22.06 4.18
C ASN A 5 7.90 21.94 5.61
N LEU A 6 8.71 20.93 5.90
CA LEU A 6 9.44 20.83 7.15
C LEU A 6 10.70 21.70 7.08
N PRO A 7 10.98 22.53 8.10
CA PRO A 7 12.15 23.39 8.11
C PRO A 7 13.41 22.60 8.47
N ILE A 8 13.77 21.64 7.61
CA ILE A 8 14.87 20.71 7.80
C ILE A 8 15.89 20.91 6.67
N GLU A 9 17.15 21.04 7.04
CA GLU A 9 18.29 21.01 6.14
C GLU A 9 19.16 19.78 6.40
N PHE A 10 20.04 19.46 5.46
CA PHE A 10 20.94 18.31 5.55
C PHE A 10 22.39 18.78 5.43
N ASP A 11 23.27 18.23 6.26
CA ASP A 11 24.72 18.42 6.13
C ASP A 11 25.31 17.56 5.00
N GLU A 12 26.63 17.64 4.81
CA GLU A 12 27.35 16.89 3.76
C GLU A 12 27.28 15.37 3.96
N ASP A 13 27.08 14.89 5.20
CA ASP A 13 26.95 13.49 5.56
C ASP A 13 25.48 13.01 5.48
N GLY A 14 24.55 13.95 5.23
CA GLY A 14 23.12 13.72 5.12
C GLY A 14 22.41 13.61 6.48
N ASN A 15 23.01 14.09 7.57
CA ASN A 15 22.31 14.25 8.83
C ASN A 15 21.38 15.46 8.73
N ALA A 16 20.17 15.31 9.25
CA ALA A 16 19.15 16.34 9.22
C ALA A 16 19.27 17.26 10.44
N THR A 17 19.13 18.57 10.23
CA THR A 17 19.04 19.58 11.29
C THR A 17 17.88 20.53 11.02
N LEU A 18 17.33 21.13 12.07
CA LEU A 18 16.33 22.19 11.92
C LEU A 18 16.98 23.48 11.40
N LEU A 19 16.29 24.17 10.50
CA LEU A 19 16.73 25.47 9.99
C LEU A 19 16.89 26.48 11.15
N PRO A 20 18.03 27.18 11.23
CA PRO A 20 18.26 28.17 12.27
C PRO A 20 17.30 29.36 12.12
N GLY A 21 16.82 29.90 13.25
CA GLY A 21 15.98 31.09 13.28
C GLY A 21 14.47 30.86 13.10
N VAL A 22 14.03 29.60 12.95
CA VAL A 22 12.60 29.27 12.95
C VAL A 22 12.10 29.14 14.40
N ALA A 23 11.27 30.09 14.84
CA ALA A 23 10.85 30.19 16.24
C ALA A 23 9.99 29.00 16.73
N ASN A 24 9.12 28.47 15.86
CA ASN A 24 8.37 27.24 16.10
C ASN A 24 8.44 26.35 14.85
N PRO A 25 9.45 25.48 14.74
CA PRO A 25 9.70 24.70 13.52
C PRO A 25 8.58 23.72 13.17
N TYR A 26 7.73 23.38 14.14
CA TYR A 26 6.65 22.43 13.96
C TYR A 26 5.26 23.08 13.97
N SER A 27 5.14 24.42 13.97
CA SER A 27 3.83 25.05 13.74
C SER A 27 3.28 24.67 12.37
N TYR A 28 1.98 24.42 12.30
CA TYR A 28 1.26 24.12 11.07
C TYR A 28 -0.08 24.84 11.07
N GLU A 29 -0.64 25.01 9.87
CA GLU A 29 -1.95 25.64 9.67
C GLU A 29 -3.00 24.56 9.42
N THR A 30 -4.21 24.80 9.92
CA THR A 30 -5.36 23.93 9.71
C THR A 30 -6.44 24.74 9.02
N GLN A 31 -7.10 24.16 8.01
CA GLN A 31 -8.26 24.79 7.40
C GLN A 31 -9.39 24.92 8.43
N THR A 32 -9.99 26.10 8.53
CA THR A 32 -11.10 26.33 9.46
C THR A 32 -12.43 25.79 8.90
N VAL A 33 -13.38 25.50 9.80
CA VAL A 33 -14.74 25.08 9.40
C VAL A 33 -15.40 26.13 8.52
N GLU A 34 -15.19 27.41 8.85
CA GLU A 34 -15.73 28.56 8.14
C GLU A 34 -15.18 28.68 6.72
N GLU A 35 -13.88 28.44 6.53
CA GLU A 35 -13.23 28.43 5.21
C GLU A 35 -13.80 27.33 4.31
N ARG A 36 -13.98 26.12 4.86
CA ARG A 36 -14.59 25.02 4.11
C ARG A 36 -16.05 25.29 3.78
N GLU A 37 -16.82 25.88 4.70
CA GLU A 37 -18.20 26.29 4.40
C GLU A 37 -18.29 27.34 3.30
N ALA A 38 -17.43 28.35 3.34
CA ALA A 38 -17.39 29.39 2.33
C ALA A 38 -17.10 28.78 0.94
N PHE A 39 -16.17 27.83 0.87
CA PHE A 39 -15.86 27.08 -0.34
C PHE A 39 -17.06 26.28 -0.87
N LEU A 40 -17.71 25.47 -0.03
CA LEU A 40 -18.87 24.67 -0.44
C LEU A 40 -20.07 25.55 -0.86
N LYS A 41 -20.32 26.65 -0.15
CA LYS A 41 -21.37 27.63 -0.51
C LYS A 41 -21.08 28.31 -1.84
N ASP A 42 -19.83 28.67 -2.11
CA ASP A 42 -19.42 29.25 -3.40
C ASP A 42 -19.58 28.25 -4.56
N ILE A 43 -19.21 26.98 -4.34
CA ILE A 43 -19.45 25.90 -5.32
C ILE A 43 -20.94 25.72 -5.59
N ALA A 44 -21.77 25.60 -4.54
CA ALA A 44 -23.21 25.46 -4.69
C ALA A 44 -23.83 26.64 -5.46
N ARG A 45 -23.37 27.87 -5.17
CA ARG A 45 -23.80 29.07 -5.88
C ARG A 45 -23.42 29.03 -7.37
N LYS A 46 -22.24 28.53 -7.71
CA LYS A 46 -21.73 28.47 -9.10
C LYS A 46 -22.34 27.34 -9.93
N ASN A 47 -22.59 26.20 -9.29
CA ASN A 47 -22.82 24.93 -9.98
C ASN A 47 -24.26 24.39 -9.89
N GLY A 48 -25.15 25.06 -9.14
CA GLY A 48 -26.56 24.68 -9.01
C GLY A 48 -26.79 23.60 -7.94
N GLN A 49 -27.73 22.68 -8.19
CA GLN A 49 -28.13 21.65 -7.21
C GLN A 49 -27.02 20.61 -7.02
N LEU A 50 -26.47 20.57 -5.81
CA LEU A 50 -25.58 19.51 -5.32
C LEU A 50 -26.41 18.40 -4.66
N ASN A 51 -25.89 17.17 -4.69
CA ASN A 51 -26.51 16.02 -4.06
C ASN A 51 -25.48 15.35 -3.16
N ASP A 52 -25.91 14.92 -1.98
CA ASP A 52 -25.07 14.11 -1.11
C ASP A 52 -25.31 12.62 -1.40
N ILE A 53 -24.22 11.88 -1.50
CA ILE A 53 -24.20 10.44 -1.73
C ILE A 53 -23.32 9.80 -0.66
N ASP A 54 -23.94 8.91 0.11
CA ASP A 54 -23.28 8.14 1.17
C ASP A 54 -23.08 6.69 0.74
N PHE A 55 -21.91 6.16 1.02
CA PHE A 55 -21.59 4.74 0.89
C PHE A 55 -21.18 4.21 2.26
N ASP A 56 -22.14 3.67 3.02
CA ASP A 56 -21.91 3.07 4.35
C ASP A 56 -22.75 1.78 4.51
N PRO A 57 -22.12 0.59 4.58
CA PRO A 57 -20.68 0.37 4.46
C PRO A 57 -20.22 0.39 3.00
N VAL A 58 -18.96 0.78 2.78
CA VAL A 58 -18.24 0.39 1.56
C VAL A 58 -18.02 -1.13 1.62
N THR A 59 -18.47 -1.85 0.59
CA THR A 59 -18.33 -3.31 0.50
C THR A 59 -17.11 -3.71 -0.32
N ARG A 60 -16.73 -4.99 -0.28
CA ARG A 60 -15.54 -5.54 -0.98
C ARG A 60 -14.22 -4.82 -0.60
N VAL A 61 -14.13 -4.37 0.64
CA VAL A 61 -12.90 -3.85 1.27
C VAL A 61 -12.68 -4.54 2.61
N ALA A 62 -11.44 -4.47 3.12
CA ALA A 62 -11.12 -4.98 4.45
C ALA A 62 -11.33 -3.89 5.51
N GLY A 63 -12.10 -4.20 6.55
CA GLY A 63 -12.39 -3.26 7.64
C GLY A 63 -13.67 -2.45 7.41
N ALA A 64 -13.87 -1.43 8.25
CA ALA A 64 -15.10 -0.65 8.28
C ALA A 64 -14.82 0.76 7.73
N LEU A 65 -15.28 0.99 6.50
CA LEU A 65 -15.05 2.20 5.71
C LEU A 65 -16.39 2.77 5.23
N ALA A 66 -16.52 4.08 5.33
CA ALA A 66 -17.63 4.82 4.76
C ALA A 66 -17.13 6.04 3.98
N PHE A 67 -17.87 6.44 2.94
CA PHE A 67 -17.67 7.69 2.23
C PHE A 67 -18.92 8.56 2.30
N HIS A 68 -18.72 9.85 2.49
CA HIS A 68 -19.73 10.88 2.23
C HIS A 68 -19.21 11.81 1.14
N SER A 69 -19.94 11.89 0.03
CA SER A 69 -19.52 12.68 -1.12
C SER A 69 -20.61 13.62 -1.57
N THR A 70 -20.26 14.88 -1.77
CA THR A 70 -21.13 15.85 -2.43
C THR A 70 -20.82 15.83 -3.93
N VAL A 71 -21.87 15.68 -4.75
CA VAL A 71 -21.72 15.52 -6.20
C VAL A 71 -22.57 16.51 -6.99
N ASN A 72 -22.03 16.92 -8.13
CA ASN A 72 -22.76 17.61 -9.18
C ASN A 72 -23.06 16.61 -10.30
N LEU A 73 -24.30 16.12 -10.35
CA LEU A 73 -24.73 15.15 -11.37
C LEU A 73 -24.79 15.75 -12.78
N LYS A 74 -25.06 17.06 -12.91
CA LYS A 74 -25.12 17.75 -14.19
C LYS A 74 -23.73 17.85 -14.84
N GLU A 75 -22.72 18.19 -14.04
CA GLU A 75 -21.32 18.24 -14.49
C GLU A 75 -20.60 16.90 -14.42
N ARG A 76 -21.24 15.88 -13.82
CA ARG A 76 -20.68 14.55 -13.60
C ARG A 76 -19.37 14.58 -12.80
N LYS A 77 -19.36 15.35 -11.71
CA LYS A 77 -18.19 15.55 -10.84
C LYS A 77 -18.52 15.33 -9.37
N VAL A 78 -17.60 14.69 -8.66
CA VAL A 78 -17.53 14.76 -7.20
C VAL A 78 -16.88 16.09 -6.83
N VAL A 79 -17.52 16.89 -5.99
CA VAL A 79 -17.02 18.23 -5.61
C VAL A 79 -16.34 18.21 -4.25
N ASP A 80 -16.73 17.30 -3.37
CA ASP A 80 -16.14 17.10 -2.06
C ASP A 80 -16.35 15.65 -1.60
N THR A 81 -15.44 15.12 -0.79
CA THR A 81 -15.54 13.76 -0.27
C THR A 81 -14.85 13.63 1.08
N ALA A 82 -15.44 12.84 1.98
CA ALA A 82 -14.89 12.50 3.28
C ALA A 82 -14.79 10.98 3.43
N SER A 83 -13.59 10.51 3.79
CA SER A 83 -13.30 9.09 4.05
C SER A 83 -13.31 8.81 5.56
N MET A 84 -14.21 7.94 6.01
CA MET A 84 -14.43 7.65 7.42
C MET A 84 -14.04 6.21 7.75
N ALA A 85 -13.10 6.04 8.68
CA ALA A 85 -12.95 4.77 9.39
C ALA A 85 -13.98 4.74 10.53
N THR A 86 -14.88 3.77 10.50
CA THR A 86 -16.03 3.72 11.42
C THR A 86 -15.75 2.89 12.69
N LEU A 87 -14.54 2.34 12.84
CA LEU A 87 -14.19 1.42 13.94
C LEU A 87 -12.82 1.72 14.56
N PHE A 88 -12.73 1.57 15.88
CA PHE A 88 -11.49 1.67 16.67
C PHE A 88 -11.36 0.48 17.64
N ARG A 89 -10.12 0.00 17.83
CA ARG A 89 -9.78 -1.10 18.77
C ARG A 89 -8.67 -0.78 19.77
N GLY A 90 -7.86 0.25 19.53
CA GLY A 90 -6.84 0.71 20.49
C GLY A 90 -5.62 -0.18 20.67
N TYR A 91 -5.05 -0.74 19.60
CA TYR A 91 -3.84 -1.60 19.70
C TYR A 91 -2.65 -0.91 20.36
N GLU A 92 -2.43 0.38 20.06
CA GLU A 92 -1.35 1.18 20.67
C GLU A 92 -1.53 1.30 22.20
N ILE A 93 -2.77 1.36 22.68
CA ILE A 93 -3.11 1.38 24.11
C ILE A 93 -2.91 -0.01 24.70
N ILE A 94 -3.44 -1.04 24.03
CA ILE A 94 -3.36 -2.44 24.47
C ILE A 94 -1.91 -2.88 24.65
N LEU A 95 -0.99 -2.44 23.79
CA LEU A 95 0.42 -2.82 23.84
C LEU A 95 1.20 -2.18 25.01
N ARG A 96 0.71 -1.10 25.62
CA ARG A 96 1.41 -0.45 26.74
C ARG A 96 1.54 -1.39 27.94
N GLY A 97 2.73 -1.42 28.52
CA GLY A 97 3.06 -2.24 29.69
C GLY A 97 3.15 -3.75 29.42
N ARG A 98 3.02 -4.20 28.16
CA ARG A 98 3.21 -5.60 27.79
C ARG A 98 4.68 -5.91 27.53
N ASP A 99 5.01 -7.19 27.62
CA ASP A 99 6.33 -7.67 27.23
C ASP A 99 6.53 -7.44 25.72
N PRO A 100 7.64 -6.80 25.29
CA PRO A 100 7.91 -6.58 23.87
C PRO A 100 7.83 -7.86 23.03
N ARG A 101 8.20 -9.01 23.59
CA ARG A 101 8.16 -10.31 22.87
C ARG A 101 6.74 -10.72 22.46
N ASP A 102 5.71 -10.23 23.14
CA ASP A 102 4.32 -10.51 22.80
C ASP A 102 3.77 -9.60 21.69
N ALA A 103 4.47 -8.50 21.37
CA ALA A 103 3.93 -7.48 20.49
C ALA A 103 3.68 -7.99 19.06
N ALA A 104 4.51 -8.91 18.55
CA ALA A 104 4.30 -9.52 17.23
C ALA A 104 2.98 -10.31 17.18
N PHE A 105 2.66 -11.06 18.23
CA PHE A 105 1.39 -11.80 18.29
C PHE A 105 0.20 -10.88 18.45
N ILE A 106 0.31 -9.86 19.30
CA ILE A 106 -0.80 -8.93 19.58
C ILE A 106 -1.08 -8.06 18.36
N SER A 107 -0.07 -7.39 17.80
CA SER A 107 -0.20 -6.53 16.62
C SER A 107 -0.70 -7.29 15.40
N SER A 108 -0.38 -8.57 15.24
CA SER A 108 -0.92 -9.40 14.16
C SER A 108 -2.45 -9.41 14.10
N ARG A 109 -3.14 -9.23 15.24
CA ARG A 109 -4.61 -9.20 15.27
C ARG A 109 -5.18 -7.87 14.82
N ALA A 110 -4.35 -6.86 14.57
CA ALA A 110 -4.78 -5.60 13.99
C ALA A 110 -5.43 -5.81 12.61
N CYS A 111 -5.09 -6.84 11.84
CA CYS A 111 -5.78 -7.13 10.59
C CYS A 111 -5.91 -8.63 10.34
N GLY A 112 -7.09 -9.07 9.87
CA GLY A 112 -7.34 -10.46 9.47
C GLY A 112 -6.93 -10.77 8.02
N VAL A 113 -6.51 -9.75 7.26
CA VAL A 113 -5.95 -9.89 5.91
C VAL A 113 -4.42 -9.87 6.03
N CYS A 114 -3.82 -8.72 6.37
CA CYS A 114 -2.36 -8.55 6.47
C CYS A 114 -1.78 -8.82 7.88
N GLY A 115 -2.26 -9.87 8.55
CA GLY A 115 -1.86 -10.19 9.93
C GLY A 115 -0.39 -10.53 10.10
N GLY A 116 0.24 -11.21 9.12
CA GLY A 116 1.67 -11.53 9.14
C GLY A 116 2.57 -10.31 8.95
N VAL A 117 2.08 -9.30 8.22
CA VAL A 117 2.79 -8.03 7.99
C VAL A 117 2.97 -7.28 9.31
N HIS A 118 1.92 -7.16 10.13
CA HIS A 118 2.00 -6.54 11.45
C HIS A 118 2.94 -7.31 12.39
N ALA A 119 2.89 -8.64 12.39
CA ALA A 119 3.79 -9.47 13.19
C ALA A 119 5.26 -9.23 12.82
N THR A 120 5.53 -9.15 11.52
CA THR A 120 6.88 -8.90 11.00
C THR A 120 7.36 -7.49 11.31
N ALA A 121 6.53 -6.47 11.11
CA ALA A 121 6.86 -5.09 11.46
C ALA A 121 7.19 -4.96 12.96
N ALA A 122 6.39 -5.57 13.84
CA ALA A 122 6.68 -5.58 15.28
C ALA A 122 8.00 -6.29 15.60
N ALA A 123 8.28 -7.44 14.96
CA ALA A 123 9.53 -8.17 15.16
C ALA A 123 10.76 -7.34 14.73
N LEU A 124 10.70 -6.69 13.57
CA LEU A 124 11.76 -5.81 13.07
C LEU A 124 12.00 -4.61 14.01
N SER A 125 10.93 -3.99 14.52
CA SER A 125 11.05 -2.88 15.47
C SER A 125 11.71 -3.31 16.79
N ILE A 126 11.39 -4.51 17.29
CA ILE A 126 11.99 -5.05 18.52
C ILE A 126 13.44 -5.46 18.29
N GLU A 127 13.75 -6.04 17.13
CA GLU A 127 15.13 -6.37 16.74
C GLU A 127 16.01 -5.13 16.77
N MET A 128 15.53 -4.03 16.20
CA MET A 128 16.25 -2.75 16.24
C MET A 128 16.37 -2.20 17.66
N ALA A 129 15.28 -2.20 18.43
CA ALA A 129 15.28 -1.67 19.80
C ALA A 129 16.20 -2.46 20.75
N LEU A 130 16.40 -3.76 20.52
CA LEU A 130 17.21 -4.64 21.37
C LEU A 130 18.56 -5.02 20.75
N GLY A 131 18.89 -4.54 19.56
CA GLY A 131 20.13 -4.89 18.85
C GLY A 131 20.23 -6.37 18.48
N ILE A 132 19.11 -7.01 18.13
CA ILE A 132 19.05 -8.43 17.80
C ILE A 132 19.17 -8.60 16.28
N LYS A 133 20.31 -9.13 15.85
CA LYS A 133 20.51 -9.54 14.46
C LYS A 133 19.97 -10.97 14.23
N PRO A 134 18.96 -11.16 13.38
CA PRO A 134 18.46 -12.51 13.04
C PRO A 134 19.48 -13.30 12.21
N PRO A 135 19.43 -14.65 12.22
CA PRO A 135 20.21 -15.47 11.30
C PRO A 135 19.71 -15.25 9.86
N LYS A 136 20.61 -15.35 8.88
CA LYS A 136 20.30 -15.12 7.44
C LYS A 136 19.08 -15.90 6.96
N LEU A 137 19.01 -17.18 7.31
CA LEU A 137 17.85 -18.01 6.95
C LEU A 137 16.55 -17.47 7.56
N GLY A 138 16.58 -16.92 8.77
CA GLY A 138 15.39 -16.31 9.38
C GLY A 138 14.87 -15.10 8.60
N ILE A 139 15.79 -14.28 8.04
CA ILE A 139 15.46 -13.16 7.16
C ILE A 139 14.81 -13.68 5.87
N VAL A 140 15.44 -14.66 5.22
CA VAL A 140 14.93 -15.26 3.98
C VAL A 140 13.54 -15.88 4.18
N ILE A 141 13.31 -16.62 5.26
CA ILE A 141 12.01 -17.23 5.53
C ILE A 141 10.92 -16.19 5.76
N ARG A 142 11.22 -15.10 6.49
CA ARG A 142 10.28 -13.97 6.60
C ARG A 142 9.98 -13.33 5.25
N ASN A 143 10.98 -13.17 4.39
CA ASN A 143 10.77 -12.63 3.06
C ASN A 143 9.83 -13.52 2.24
N LEU A 144 10.04 -14.84 2.26
CA LEU A 144 9.15 -15.80 1.60
C LEU A 144 7.72 -15.73 2.14
N MET A 145 7.55 -15.59 3.47
CA MET A 145 6.24 -15.41 4.08
C MET A 145 5.56 -14.10 3.63
N LEU A 146 6.29 -12.98 3.61
CA LEU A 146 5.79 -11.71 3.09
C LEU A 146 5.45 -11.80 1.59
N SER A 147 6.23 -12.54 0.80
CA SER A 147 5.91 -12.79 -0.61
C SER A 147 4.61 -13.59 -0.76
N CYS A 148 4.36 -14.58 0.09
CA CYS A 148 3.07 -15.30 0.11
C CYS A 148 1.89 -14.38 0.45
N GLU A 149 2.06 -13.40 1.34
CA GLU A 149 1.02 -12.40 1.61
C GLU A 149 0.63 -11.65 0.31
N TYR A 150 1.59 -11.29 -0.54
CA TYR A 150 1.29 -10.66 -1.84
C TYR A 150 0.64 -11.60 -2.85
N LEU A 151 1.11 -12.86 -2.93
CA LEU A 151 0.51 -13.87 -3.80
C LEU A 151 -0.92 -14.23 -3.39
N TYR A 152 -1.29 -13.95 -2.14
CA TYR A 152 -2.65 -14.03 -1.64
C TYR A 152 -3.45 -12.74 -1.91
N ASP A 153 -2.94 -11.58 -1.48
CA ASP A 153 -3.68 -10.31 -1.40
C ASP A 153 -3.85 -9.65 -2.77
N ASN A 154 -2.82 -9.68 -3.64
CA ASN A 154 -2.94 -9.06 -4.96
C ASN A 154 -4.02 -9.75 -5.83
N PRO A 155 -4.07 -11.09 -5.94
CA PRO A 155 -5.16 -11.75 -6.66
C PRO A 155 -6.53 -11.58 -6.00
N LEU A 156 -6.59 -11.59 -4.66
CA LEU A 156 -7.80 -11.28 -3.91
C LEU A 156 -8.34 -9.90 -4.30
N HIS A 157 -7.50 -8.87 -4.24
CA HIS A 157 -7.87 -7.52 -4.62
C HIS A 157 -8.31 -7.46 -6.07
N LEU A 158 -7.46 -7.93 -6.98
CA LEU A 158 -7.66 -7.76 -8.41
C LEU A 158 -8.90 -8.50 -8.92
N PHE A 159 -9.15 -9.75 -8.51
CA PHE A 159 -10.20 -10.56 -9.12
C PHE A 159 -11.45 -10.73 -8.25
N ILE A 160 -11.33 -10.65 -6.93
CA ILE A 160 -12.43 -10.97 -6.01
C ILE A 160 -13.05 -9.70 -5.43
N LEU A 161 -12.21 -8.69 -5.12
CA LEU A 161 -12.66 -7.44 -4.52
C LEU A 161 -12.95 -6.36 -5.58
N ALA A 162 -11.94 -5.86 -6.28
CA ALA A 162 -12.08 -4.83 -7.31
C ALA A 162 -12.50 -5.40 -8.66
N GLY A 163 -12.16 -6.66 -8.96
CA GLY A 163 -12.44 -7.27 -10.26
C GLY A 163 -13.90 -7.27 -10.69
N PRO A 164 -14.85 -7.54 -9.77
CA PRO A 164 -16.28 -7.42 -10.07
C PRO A 164 -16.73 -6.04 -10.56
N ASP A 165 -15.96 -4.97 -10.33
CA ASP A 165 -16.26 -3.63 -10.87
C ASP A 165 -16.18 -3.58 -12.41
N PHE A 166 -15.47 -4.55 -13.01
CA PHE A 166 -15.31 -4.71 -14.45
C PHE A 166 -16.09 -5.92 -14.98
N SER A 167 -16.93 -6.56 -14.16
CA SER A 167 -17.68 -7.75 -14.56
C SER A 167 -18.79 -7.43 -15.55
N GLU A 168 -19.20 -8.43 -16.35
CA GLU A 168 -20.32 -8.29 -17.29
C GLU A 168 -21.57 -7.77 -16.58
N ILE A 169 -21.93 -8.36 -15.45
CA ILE A 169 -23.15 -8.01 -14.72
C ILE A 169 -23.16 -6.52 -14.38
N LEU A 170 -22.06 -6.02 -13.80
CA LEU A 170 -22.01 -4.62 -13.36
C LEU A 170 -21.88 -3.66 -14.55
N ILE A 171 -21.04 -3.97 -15.53
CA ILE A 171 -20.86 -3.10 -16.72
C ILE A 171 -22.16 -3.03 -17.53
N ARG A 172 -22.94 -4.10 -17.64
CA ARG A 172 -24.25 -4.05 -18.31
C ARG A 172 -25.27 -3.18 -17.57
N GLU A 173 -25.21 -3.13 -16.25
CA GLU A 173 -26.11 -2.31 -15.43
C GLU A 173 -25.72 -0.83 -15.46
N THR A 174 -24.42 -0.53 -15.40
CA THR A 174 -23.91 0.84 -15.22
C THR A 174 -23.52 1.53 -16.53
N ASN A 175 -22.98 0.77 -17.49
CA ASN A 175 -22.41 1.25 -18.75
C ASN A 175 -22.66 0.25 -19.90
N PRO A 176 -23.92 -0.02 -20.28
CA PRO A 176 -24.26 -1.01 -21.31
C PRO A 176 -23.59 -0.75 -22.66
N GLU A 177 -23.26 0.51 -22.98
CA GLU A 177 -22.51 0.89 -24.18
C GLU A 177 -21.07 0.35 -24.19
N ILE A 178 -20.44 0.20 -23.03
CA ILE A 178 -19.09 -0.38 -22.90
C ILE A 178 -19.17 -1.89 -23.14
N TRP A 179 -20.18 -2.57 -22.60
CA TRP A 179 -20.41 -3.98 -22.84
C TRP A 179 -20.57 -4.29 -24.34
N GLU A 180 -21.35 -3.48 -25.07
CA GLU A 180 -21.55 -3.68 -26.50
C GLU A 180 -20.25 -3.59 -27.30
N LYS A 181 -19.33 -2.69 -26.92
CA LYS A 181 -17.98 -2.60 -27.51
C LYS A 181 -17.13 -3.82 -27.16
N ALA A 182 -17.19 -4.28 -25.91
CA ALA A 182 -16.36 -5.38 -25.41
C ALA A 182 -16.56 -6.70 -26.18
N LYS A 183 -17.78 -6.97 -26.68
CA LYS A 183 -18.11 -8.19 -27.44
C LYS A 183 -17.31 -8.36 -28.73
N GLY A 184 -16.94 -7.25 -29.37
CA GLY A 184 -16.15 -7.25 -30.60
C GLY A 184 -14.68 -6.92 -30.40
N PHE A 185 -14.27 -6.54 -29.19
CA PHE A 185 -12.93 -6.07 -28.91
C PHE A 185 -11.97 -7.23 -28.68
N LYS A 186 -10.93 -7.33 -29.52
CA LYS A 186 -9.93 -8.38 -29.44
C LYS A 186 -8.87 -8.07 -28.39
N THR A 187 -8.53 -9.08 -27.62
CA THR A 187 -7.45 -9.07 -26.62
C THR A 187 -6.08 -9.05 -27.30
N LYS A 188 -5.12 -8.34 -26.71
CA LYS A 188 -3.73 -8.27 -27.19
C LYS A 188 -2.88 -9.40 -26.61
N TYR A 189 -3.21 -9.86 -25.40
CA TYR A 189 -2.40 -10.82 -24.65
C TYR A 189 -3.07 -12.19 -24.56
N SER A 190 -3.88 -12.57 -25.56
CA SER A 190 -4.58 -13.87 -25.60
C SER A 190 -3.64 -15.08 -25.44
N ASN A 191 -2.38 -14.95 -25.84
CA ASN A 191 -1.34 -15.98 -25.62
C ASN A 191 -0.97 -16.20 -24.14
N MET A 192 -1.23 -15.22 -23.26
CA MET A 192 -0.97 -15.30 -21.82
C MET A 192 -2.17 -15.84 -21.04
N HIS A 193 -3.40 -15.54 -21.47
CA HIS A 193 -4.61 -15.82 -20.68
C HIS A 193 -5.70 -16.63 -21.40
N GLY A 194 -5.61 -16.80 -22.72
CA GLY A 194 -6.49 -17.68 -23.50
C GLY A 194 -7.88 -17.10 -23.83
N TYR A 195 -8.10 -15.81 -23.58
CA TYR A 195 -9.35 -15.12 -23.94
C TYR A 195 -9.19 -14.40 -25.27
N GLU A 196 -10.19 -14.48 -26.13
CA GLU A 196 -10.20 -13.90 -27.47
C GLU A 196 -10.83 -12.50 -27.50
N THR A 197 -11.73 -12.22 -26.55
CA THR A 197 -12.41 -10.92 -26.47
C THR A 197 -12.48 -10.39 -25.03
N ILE A 198 -12.62 -9.07 -24.90
CA ILE A 198 -12.80 -8.44 -23.58
C ILE A 198 -14.10 -8.88 -22.92
N ALA A 199 -15.17 -9.09 -23.69
CA ALA A 199 -16.43 -9.58 -23.14
C ALA A 199 -16.26 -10.92 -22.39
N GLU A 200 -15.45 -11.84 -22.91
CA GLU A 200 -15.17 -13.12 -22.23
C GLU A 200 -14.46 -12.90 -20.89
N ILE A 201 -13.49 -11.97 -20.83
CA ILE A 201 -12.83 -11.59 -19.59
C ILE A 201 -13.84 -11.00 -18.60
N MET A 202 -14.66 -10.03 -19.03
CA MET A 202 -15.69 -9.41 -18.19
C MET A 202 -16.70 -10.43 -17.66
N THR A 203 -17.14 -11.37 -18.49
CA THR A 203 -18.02 -12.47 -18.07
C THR A 203 -17.34 -13.35 -17.01
N ASP A 204 -16.05 -13.65 -17.16
CA ASP A 204 -15.31 -14.48 -16.21
C ASP A 204 -14.89 -13.75 -14.92
N LEU A 205 -15.06 -12.42 -14.87
CA LEU A 205 -14.98 -11.61 -13.65
C LEU A 205 -16.30 -11.59 -12.85
N ASN A 206 -17.38 -12.20 -13.37
CA ASN A 206 -18.65 -12.27 -12.63
C ASN A 206 -18.47 -12.99 -11.28
N PRO A 207 -18.94 -12.40 -10.16
CA PRO A 207 -18.82 -13.01 -8.85
C PRO A 207 -19.43 -14.40 -8.78
N LEU A 208 -18.70 -15.35 -8.18
CA LEU A 208 -19.10 -16.73 -7.89
C LEU A 208 -19.38 -17.64 -9.10
N THR A 209 -19.45 -17.10 -10.32
CA THR A 209 -19.77 -17.88 -11.53
C THR A 209 -18.69 -17.79 -12.60
N GLY A 210 -17.95 -16.68 -12.67
CA GLY A 210 -16.90 -16.46 -13.64
C GLY A 210 -15.63 -17.25 -13.32
N LYS A 211 -14.96 -17.78 -14.35
CA LYS A 211 -13.77 -18.63 -14.16
C LYS A 211 -12.62 -17.88 -13.50
N LEU A 212 -12.35 -16.62 -13.88
CA LEU A 212 -11.26 -15.83 -13.30
C LEU A 212 -11.50 -15.55 -11.82
N TYR A 213 -12.76 -15.25 -11.45
CA TYR A 213 -13.15 -15.09 -10.05
C TYR A 213 -12.91 -16.37 -9.23
N LEU A 214 -13.36 -17.52 -9.75
CA LEU A 214 -13.24 -18.82 -9.06
C LEU A 214 -11.79 -19.32 -8.99
N GLU A 215 -11.01 -19.11 -10.06
CA GLU A 215 -9.59 -19.44 -10.09
C GLU A 215 -8.80 -18.59 -9.09
N ALA A 216 -9.07 -17.28 -9.02
CA ALA A 216 -8.44 -16.43 -8.02
C ALA A 216 -8.78 -16.89 -6.60
N LEU A 217 -10.03 -17.28 -6.33
CA LEU A 217 -10.45 -17.81 -5.04
C LEU A 217 -9.63 -19.05 -4.65
N GLU A 218 -9.42 -19.97 -5.59
CA GLU A 218 -8.57 -21.14 -5.41
C GLU A 218 -7.10 -20.76 -5.18
N LEU A 219 -6.55 -19.83 -5.94
CA LEU A 219 -5.15 -19.42 -5.72
C LEU A 219 -4.97 -18.69 -4.40
N THR A 220 -5.93 -17.89 -3.92
CA THR A 220 -5.82 -17.35 -2.56
C THR A 220 -5.62 -18.46 -1.52
N ARG A 221 -6.20 -19.65 -1.71
CA ARG A 221 -5.99 -20.81 -0.84
C ARG A 221 -4.57 -21.36 -0.98
N VAL A 222 -4.06 -21.51 -2.20
CA VAL A 222 -2.71 -22.05 -2.46
C VAL A 222 -1.61 -21.19 -1.83
N ALA A 223 -1.67 -19.85 -1.96
CA ALA A 223 -0.72 -18.94 -1.28
C ALA A 223 -0.76 -19.11 0.24
N ARG A 224 -1.94 -19.27 0.82
CA ARG A 224 -2.10 -19.47 2.27
C ARG A 224 -1.56 -20.82 2.73
N GLU A 225 -1.76 -21.89 1.95
CA GLU A 225 -1.15 -23.20 2.20
C GLU A 225 0.39 -23.10 2.19
N ALA A 226 0.97 -22.42 1.19
CA ALA A 226 2.40 -22.15 1.14
C ALA A 226 2.87 -21.38 2.38
N TYR A 227 2.15 -20.32 2.75
CA TYR A 227 2.44 -19.55 3.96
C TYR A 227 2.44 -20.43 5.20
N THR A 228 1.44 -21.31 5.38
CA THR A 228 1.32 -22.14 6.59
C THR A 228 2.48 -23.10 6.82
N LEU A 229 3.17 -23.54 5.75
CA LEU A 229 4.37 -24.38 5.87
C LEU A 229 5.50 -23.68 6.64
N LEU A 230 5.56 -22.34 6.56
CA LEU A 230 6.57 -21.51 7.18
C LEU A 230 6.04 -20.73 8.40
N GLY A 231 4.80 -20.28 8.35
CA GLY A 231 4.12 -19.45 9.34
C GLY A 231 3.38 -20.22 10.45
N GLY A 232 3.24 -21.54 10.29
CA GLY A 232 2.42 -22.42 11.13
C GLY A 232 0.92 -22.29 10.85
N LYS A 233 0.41 -21.07 10.71
CA LYS A 233 -0.97 -20.78 10.32
C LYS A 233 -1.10 -19.44 9.61
N TYR A 234 -2.26 -19.21 9.01
CA TYR A 234 -2.66 -17.95 8.36
C TYR A 234 -4.02 -17.50 8.90
N PRO A 235 -4.31 -16.20 9.09
CA PRO A 235 -3.51 -15.00 8.76
C PRO A 235 -2.52 -14.58 9.86
N HIS A 236 -2.60 -15.16 11.05
CA HIS A 236 -1.80 -14.73 12.20
C HIS A 236 -0.66 -15.73 12.45
N PRO A 237 0.57 -15.49 11.97
CA PRO A 237 1.66 -16.46 12.14
C PRO A 237 1.97 -16.71 13.61
N GLU A 238 2.39 -17.93 13.90
CA GLU A 238 2.87 -18.34 15.24
C GLU A 238 4.38 -18.39 15.32
N THR A 239 5.05 -18.31 14.16
CA THR A 239 6.48 -18.60 14.04
C THR A 239 7.34 -17.36 13.94
N VAL A 240 6.75 -16.19 13.65
CA VAL A 240 7.44 -14.91 13.59
C VAL A 240 7.71 -14.41 15.01
N ILE A 241 8.98 -14.25 15.37
CA ILE A 241 9.45 -13.72 16.65
C ILE A 241 10.58 -12.73 16.43
N PRO A 242 10.89 -11.79 17.34
CA PRO A 242 12.14 -11.04 17.28
C PRO A 242 13.34 -11.99 17.25
N GLY A 243 14.26 -11.82 16.30
CA GLY A 243 15.40 -12.69 16.03
C GLY A 243 15.21 -13.72 14.91
N GLY A 244 14.12 -13.68 14.16
CA GLY A 244 13.89 -14.50 12.96
C GLY A 244 12.55 -15.23 12.96
N VAL A 245 12.60 -16.56 12.81
CA VAL A 245 11.43 -17.45 12.87
C VAL A 245 11.74 -18.68 13.73
N THR A 246 10.71 -19.28 14.32
CA THR A 246 10.84 -20.52 15.12
C THR A 246 10.70 -21.80 14.29
N THR A 247 10.27 -21.69 13.03
CA THR A 247 10.03 -22.85 12.15
C THR A 247 11.31 -23.63 11.88
N THR A 248 11.25 -24.95 12.05
CA THR A 248 12.30 -25.84 11.59
C THR A 248 12.14 -26.07 10.09
N VAL A 249 13.06 -25.53 9.31
CA VAL A 249 13.04 -25.64 7.85
C VAL A 249 13.87 -26.84 7.41
N THR A 250 13.25 -27.75 6.67
CA THR A 250 13.91 -28.91 6.06
C THR A 250 13.87 -28.80 4.54
N THR A 251 14.68 -29.61 3.85
CA THR A 251 14.59 -29.73 2.39
C THR A 251 13.19 -30.13 1.94
N THR A 252 12.51 -31.03 2.66
CA THR A 252 11.12 -31.41 2.39
C THR A 252 10.18 -30.22 2.48
N THR A 253 10.27 -29.43 3.55
CA THR A 253 9.47 -28.20 3.72
C THR A 253 9.65 -27.24 2.55
N MET A 254 10.89 -27.03 2.10
CA MET A 254 11.19 -26.12 1.00
C MET A 254 10.72 -26.65 -0.37
N ILE A 255 10.78 -27.97 -0.59
CA ILE A 255 10.23 -28.60 -1.80
C ILE A 255 8.70 -28.43 -1.82
N GLU A 256 8.02 -28.72 -0.72
CA GLU A 256 6.56 -28.54 -0.60
C GLU A 256 6.16 -27.09 -0.83
N PHE A 257 6.90 -26.14 -0.23
CA PHE A 257 6.70 -24.71 -0.43
C PHE A 257 6.87 -24.31 -1.91
N TYR A 258 7.95 -24.74 -2.56
CA TYR A 258 8.19 -24.46 -3.97
C TYR A 258 7.09 -25.03 -4.87
N LEU A 259 6.61 -26.25 -4.60
CA LEU A 259 5.51 -26.85 -5.36
C LEU A 259 4.20 -26.06 -5.27
N LYS A 260 3.97 -25.35 -4.15
CA LYS A 260 2.85 -24.42 -4.00
C LYS A 260 3.09 -23.08 -4.70
N LEU A 261 4.33 -22.63 -4.80
CA LEU A 261 4.68 -21.38 -5.47
C LEU A 261 4.70 -21.48 -7.00
N LYS A 262 5.15 -22.61 -7.57
CA LYS A 262 5.40 -22.69 -9.01
C LYS A 262 4.18 -22.36 -9.89
N VAL A 263 2.96 -22.64 -9.42
CA VAL A 263 1.72 -22.32 -10.14
C VAL A 263 1.55 -20.81 -10.37
N TYR A 264 2.18 -19.98 -9.54
CA TYR A 264 2.13 -18.53 -9.68
C TYR A 264 2.98 -18.00 -10.84
N PHE A 265 3.93 -18.77 -11.39
CA PHE A 265 4.70 -18.31 -12.53
C PHE A 265 3.80 -18.03 -13.74
N ASP A 266 2.91 -18.97 -14.05
CA ASP A 266 1.98 -18.80 -15.16
C ASP A 266 0.79 -17.92 -14.77
N TYR A 267 0.33 -18.01 -13.52
CA TYR A 267 -0.74 -17.15 -13.05
C TYR A 267 -0.37 -15.66 -13.05
N SER A 268 0.87 -15.30 -12.70
CA SER A 268 1.33 -13.90 -12.77
C SER A 268 1.38 -13.39 -14.22
N LYS A 269 1.88 -14.18 -15.17
CA LYS A 269 1.85 -13.83 -16.61
C LYS A 269 0.41 -13.60 -17.09
N LYS A 270 -0.50 -14.51 -16.71
CA LYS A 270 -1.92 -14.40 -16.99
C LYS A 270 -2.53 -13.14 -16.37
N CYS A 271 -2.20 -12.86 -15.11
CA CYS A 271 -2.72 -11.71 -14.37
C CYS A 271 -2.36 -10.39 -15.05
N VAL A 272 -1.09 -10.21 -15.40
CA VAL A 272 -0.59 -9.03 -16.13
C VAL A 272 -1.33 -8.88 -17.47
N GLY A 273 -1.40 -9.95 -18.26
CA GLY A 273 -2.08 -9.90 -19.57
C GLY A 273 -3.56 -9.54 -19.47
N ILE A 274 -4.30 -10.12 -18.50
CA ILE A 274 -5.71 -9.80 -18.26
C ILE A 274 -5.89 -8.31 -17.94
N TRP A 275 -5.14 -7.79 -16.97
CA TRP A 275 -5.36 -6.43 -16.47
C TRP A 275 -4.88 -5.37 -17.46
N ASP A 276 -3.83 -5.66 -18.23
CA ASP A 276 -3.45 -4.79 -19.34
C ASP A 276 -4.57 -4.71 -20.39
N ASP A 277 -5.10 -5.84 -20.85
CA ASP A 277 -6.18 -5.86 -21.84
C ASP A 277 -7.45 -5.16 -21.33
N VAL A 278 -7.85 -5.39 -20.07
CA VAL A 278 -9.01 -4.73 -19.47
C VAL A 278 -8.81 -3.22 -19.38
N TYR A 279 -7.68 -2.74 -18.87
CA TYR A 279 -7.48 -1.29 -18.67
C TYR A 279 -7.25 -0.55 -19.99
N ASP A 280 -6.51 -1.13 -20.94
CA ASP A 280 -6.35 -0.56 -22.27
C ASP A 280 -7.71 -0.46 -22.98
N PHE A 281 -8.53 -1.51 -22.91
CA PHE A 281 -9.89 -1.47 -23.43
C PHE A 281 -10.74 -0.38 -22.77
N MET A 282 -10.71 -0.25 -21.44
CA MET A 282 -11.53 0.74 -20.74
C MET A 282 -11.15 2.17 -21.15
N TYR A 283 -9.86 2.46 -21.36
CA TYR A 283 -9.42 3.75 -21.90
C TYR A 283 -9.88 3.99 -23.34
N GLU A 284 -9.89 2.97 -24.19
CA GLU A 284 -10.38 3.10 -25.57
C GLU A 284 -11.91 3.25 -25.61
N ALA A 285 -12.62 2.48 -24.79
CA ALA A 285 -14.06 2.50 -24.69
C ALA A 285 -14.57 3.87 -24.21
N ASN A 286 -13.87 4.49 -23.25
CA ASN A 286 -14.13 5.83 -22.77
C ASN A 286 -12.85 6.53 -22.23
N PRO A 287 -12.27 7.48 -22.98
CA PRO A 287 -11.06 8.18 -22.57
C PRO A 287 -11.14 8.94 -21.23
N LEU A 288 -12.35 9.25 -20.75
CA LEU A 288 -12.54 9.92 -19.44
C LEU A 288 -12.05 9.07 -18.26
N TYR A 289 -11.93 7.74 -18.41
CA TYR A 289 -11.35 6.89 -17.36
C TYR A 289 -9.90 7.25 -17.02
N LYS A 290 -9.19 7.96 -17.90
CA LYS A 290 -7.84 8.47 -17.60
C LYS A 290 -7.80 9.46 -16.43
N GLU A 291 -8.92 10.13 -16.16
CA GLU A 291 -9.04 11.09 -15.07
C GLU A 291 -9.56 10.46 -13.77
N VAL A 292 -10.04 9.21 -13.80
CA VAL A 292 -10.63 8.55 -12.63
C VAL A 292 -9.57 8.23 -11.59
N GLY A 293 -9.69 8.84 -10.41
CA GLY A 293 -8.72 8.67 -9.31
C GLY A 293 -7.36 9.27 -9.63
N ARG A 294 -7.28 10.22 -10.57
CA ARG A 294 -6.04 10.92 -10.90
C ARG A 294 -5.64 11.85 -9.76
N LEU A 295 -4.40 11.71 -9.30
CA LEU A 295 -3.81 12.51 -8.22
C LEU A 295 -2.37 12.91 -8.57
N PRO A 296 -1.82 13.96 -7.94
CA PRO A 296 -0.37 14.16 -7.93
C PRO A 296 0.34 12.89 -7.44
N VAL A 297 1.49 12.59 -8.03
CA VAL A 297 2.26 11.39 -7.66
C VAL A 297 3.07 11.67 -6.40
N ASN A 298 2.40 11.55 -5.26
CA ASN A 298 3.02 11.59 -3.94
C ASN A 298 2.95 10.17 -3.35
N ILE A 299 4.08 9.48 -3.26
CA ILE A 299 4.16 8.08 -2.85
C ILE A 299 5.26 7.93 -1.81
N VAL A 300 4.99 7.23 -0.71
CA VAL A 300 6.00 6.90 0.29
C VAL A 300 5.91 5.41 0.66
N ASP A 301 7.04 4.71 0.60
CA ASP A 301 7.16 3.32 1.05
C ASP A 301 8.53 3.13 1.74
N PHE A 302 8.54 2.43 2.88
CA PHE A 302 9.75 2.20 3.67
C PHE A 302 10.58 1.02 3.14
N GLY A 303 10.24 0.45 1.98
CA GLY A 303 10.90 -0.70 1.40
C GLY A 303 10.54 -2.00 2.12
N GLN A 304 10.74 -3.12 1.43
CA GLN A 304 10.41 -4.44 1.95
C GLN A 304 11.37 -5.51 1.46
N TRP A 305 11.33 -6.66 2.14
CA TRP A 305 12.20 -7.81 1.92
C TRP A 305 13.67 -7.45 2.15
N ASP A 306 14.06 -7.52 3.43
CA ASP A 306 15.42 -7.28 3.86
C ASP A 306 16.40 -8.27 3.22
N HIS A 307 17.50 -7.79 2.66
CA HIS A 307 18.51 -8.66 2.08
C HIS A 307 19.39 -9.26 3.18
N GLU A 308 19.51 -10.58 3.21
CA GLU A 308 20.07 -11.36 4.32
C GLU A 308 21.56 -11.09 4.59
N ASP A 309 22.30 -10.64 3.58
CA ASP A 309 23.70 -10.23 3.72
C ASP A 309 23.90 -8.83 4.33
N TYR A 310 22.91 -7.93 4.21
CA TYR A 310 23.05 -6.53 4.60
C TYR A 310 22.28 -6.19 5.87
N TYR A 311 21.09 -6.76 6.07
CA TYR A 311 20.26 -6.44 7.22
C TYR A 311 20.95 -6.82 8.54
N ASP A 312 21.09 -5.83 9.42
CA ASP A 312 21.72 -5.97 10.73
C ASP A 312 20.84 -5.46 11.89
N ALA A 313 19.61 -5.03 11.57
CA ALA A 313 18.64 -4.42 12.49
C ALA A 313 19.12 -3.11 13.15
N SER A 314 20.29 -2.56 12.82
CA SER A 314 20.79 -1.34 13.46
C SER A 314 20.07 -0.10 12.92
N TYR A 315 19.84 0.89 13.79
CA TYR A 315 19.39 2.22 13.35
C TYR A 315 20.53 2.97 12.64
N GLU A 316 21.75 2.84 13.15
CA GLU A 316 22.95 3.52 12.62
C GLU A 316 23.18 3.22 11.13
N ASN A 317 23.07 1.96 10.71
CA ASN A 317 23.27 1.57 9.31
C ASN A 317 21.96 1.48 8.50
N CYS A 318 20.85 2.06 8.98
CA CYS A 318 19.53 1.81 8.38
C CYS A 318 19.40 2.28 6.94
N ASN A 319 20.07 3.36 6.58
CA ASN A 319 20.12 3.82 5.20
C ASN A 319 20.84 2.81 4.30
N GLU A 320 21.93 2.20 4.77
CA GLU A 320 22.69 1.24 3.98
C GLU A 320 21.92 -0.05 3.75
N TRP A 321 21.47 -0.72 4.82
CA TRP A 321 20.73 -1.98 4.64
C TRP A 321 19.34 -1.77 4.04
N GLY A 322 18.72 -0.60 4.27
CA GLY A 322 17.42 -0.23 3.71
C GLY A 322 17.46 -0.12 2.19
N GLU A 323 18.46 0.54 1.62
CA GLU A 323 18.63 0.64 0.17
C GLU A 323 18.93 -0.70 -0.50
N LYS A 324 19.40 -1.70 0.25
CA LYS A 324 19.68 -3.06 -0.22
C LYS A 324 18.48 -4.00 -0.14
N ARG A 325 17.32 -3.52 0.30
CA ARG A 325 16.06 -4.29 0.25
C ARG A 325 15.70 -4.70 -1.18
N TRP A 326 15.04 -5.85 -1.34
CA TRP A 326 14.53 -6.30 -2.65
C TRP A 326 13.37 -5.45 -3.17
N SER A 327 12.76 -4.63 -2.31
CA SER A 327 11.96 -3.46 -2.66
C SER A 327 12.60 -2.23 -2.05
N THR A 328 13.10 -1.33 -2.90
CA THR A 328 13.80 -0.13 -2.44
C THR A 328 12.85 0.82 -1.69
N PRO A 329 13.24 1.37 -0.53
CA PRO A 329 12.52 2.45 0.13
C PRO A 329 12.55 3.75 -0.67
N GLY A 330 11.57 4.63 -0.48
CA GLY A 330 11.68 5.99 -0.96
C GLY A 330 10.44 6.84 -0.81
N ALA A 331 10.63 8.13 -1.07
CA ALA A 331 9.57 9.11 -1.21
C ALA A 331 9.63 9.70 -2.62
N ILE A 332 8.49 9.69 -3.31
CA ILE A 332 8.28 10.35 -4.59
C ILE A 332 7.31 11.49 -4.35
N ILE A 333 7.65 12.70 -4.75
CA ILE A 333 6.82 13.89 -4.61
C ILE A 333 6.64 14.53 -5.96
N ASN A 334 5.39 14.76 -6.37
CA ASN A 334 5.04 15.25 -7.70
C ASN A 334 5.68 14.44 -8.86
N GLY A 335 5.95 13.14 -8.64
CA GLY A 335 6.55 12.25 -9.62
C GLY A 335 8.08 12.19 -9.60
N GLU A 336 8.74 12.97 -8.75
CA GLU A 336 10.20 12.96 -8.61
C GLU A 336 10.61 12.19 -7.35
N LEU A 337 11.57 11.26 -7.49
CA LEU A 337 12.15 10.54 -6.36
C LEU A 337 13.04 11.49 -5.55
N VAL A 338 12.64 11.84 -4.33
CA VAL A 338 13.33 12.83 -3.50
C VAL A 338 14.32 12.22 -2.51
N THR A 339 14.07 11.00 -2.04
CA THR A 339 15.01 10.25 -1.17
C THR A 339 14.74 8.75 -1.19
N THR A 340 15.77 7.97 -0.87
CA THR A 340 15.76 6.53 -0.61
C THR A 340 16.25 6.19 0.81
N ARG A 341 16.61 7.19 1.61
CA ARG A 341 17.18 7.01 2.96
C ARG A 341 16.06 6.78 3.97
N LEU A 342 16.13 5.70 4.73
CA LEU A 342 15.16 5.40 5.79
C LEU A 342 15.11 6.48 6.88
N THR A 343 16.23 7.14 7.19
CA THR A 343 16.26 8.26 8.15
C THR A 343 15.39 9.42 7.67
N ASP A 344 15.45 9.75 6.38
CA ASP A 344 14.70 10.86 5.80
C ASP A 344 13.20 10.51 5.76
N LEU A 345 12.88 9.25 5.43
CA LEU A 345 11.50 8.76 5.50
C LEU A 345 10.92 8.83 6.92
N ASN A 346 11.71 8.43 7.91
CA ASN A 346 11.35 8.49 9.32
C ASN A 346 11.10 9.93 9.78
N VAL A 347 12.09 10.82 9.60
CA VAL A 347 12.03 12.22 10.02
C VAL A 347 10.88 12.98 9.37
N GLY A 348 10.57 12.69 8.12
CA GLY A 348 9.49 13.34 7.38
C GLY A 348 8.08 12.96 7.85
N THR A 349 7.92 11.92 8.65
CA THR A 349 6.60 11.38 9.01
C THR A 349 5.96 12.15 10.17
N GLU A 350 4.77 12.69 9.95
CA GLU A 350 3.92 13.32 10.97
C GLU A 350 2.51 12.74 10.93
N GLU A 351 1.87 12.62 12.09
CA GLU A 351 0.48 12.15 12.24
C GLU A 351 -0.41 13.22 12.88
N PHE A 352 -1.53 13.51 12.23
CA PHE A 352 -2.46 14.58 12.58
C PHE A 352 -3.85 14.02 12.96
N ILE A 353 -4.62 14.77 13.76
CA ILE A 353 -5.86 14.28 14.40
C ILE A 353 -7.04 15.27 14.38
N GLU A 354 -6.94 16.36 13.64
CA GLU A 354 -7.91 17.48 13.62
C GLU A 354 -9.33 16.99 13.29
N HIS A 355 -9.42 16.03 12.37
CA HIS A 355 -10.68 15.43 11.90
C HIS A 355 -10.98 14.05 12.51
N SER A 356 -10.24 13.69 13.56
CA SER A 356 -10.23 12.36 14.14
C SER A 356 -10.75 12.35 15.57
N TYR A 357 -11.31 11.22 16.02
CA TYR A 357 -11.85 11.05 17.38
C TYR A 357 -10.76 10.85 18.44
N TYR A 358 -9.79 11.77 18.53
CA TYR A 358 -8.65 11.71 19.46
C TYR A 358 -8.41 13.05 20.18
N GLU A 359 -7.75 13.00 21.33
CA GLU A 359 -7.16 14.18 21.98
C GLU A 359 -5.69 14.32 21.60
N GLN A 360 -5.23 15.56 21.55
CA GLN A 360 -3.83 15.87 21.29
C GLN A 360 -3.00 15.34 22.47
N TRP A 361 -1.87 14.71 22.16
CA TRP A 361 -0.89 14.35 23.17
C TRP A 361 -0.02 15.56 23.52
N GLU A 362 0.28 15.71 24.81
CA GLU A 362 1.10 16.83 25.31
C GLU A 362 2.58 16.47 25.44
N ASP A 363 2.89 15.18 25.58
CA ASP A 363 4.25 14.69 25.77
C ASP A 363 5.07 14.80 24.46
N TYR A 364 6.30 15.33 24.58
CA TYR A 364 7.28 15.37 23.49
C TYR A 364 8.65 14.84 23.97
N PRO A 365 8.75 13.54 24.29
CA PRO A 365 9.94 12.96 24.91
C PRO A 365 11.11 12.77 23.92
N PHE A 366 10.84 12.45 22.66
CA PHE A 366 11.87 12.17 21.65
C PHE A 366 11.98 13.35 20.68
N LYS A 367 12.96 14.23 20.94
CA LYS A 367 13.25 15.39 20.08
C LYS A 367 14.09 15.03 18.87
N THR A 368 14.87 13.95 18.99
CA THR A 368 15.73 13.45 17.92
C THR A 368 15.67 11.94 17.84
N ASP A 369 16.08 11.41 16.70
CA ASP A 369 16.37 9.99 16.55
C ASP A 369 17.77 9.61 17.12
N PRO A 370 18.17 8.33 17.09
CA PRO A 370 19.50 7.89 17.57
C PRO A 370 20.69 8.54 16.84
N LEU A 371 20.50 9.06 15.62
CA LEU A 371 21.53 9.75 14.85
C LEU A 371 21.51 11.27 15.08
N GLY A 372 20.60 11.77 15.91
CA GLY A 372 20.46 13.20 16.21
C GLY A 372 19.57 13.96 15.25
N ASN A 373 18.93 13.29 14.27
CA ASN A 373 18.02 13.95 13.35
C ASN A 373 16.76 14.40 14.09
N PRO A 374 16.20 15.59 13.79
CA PRO A 374 15.05 16.14 14.49
C PRO A 374 13.78 15.32 14.24
N LEU A 375 12.99 15.10 15.30
CA LEU A 375 11.68 14.45 15.21
C LEU A 375 10.59 15.40 15.65
N SER A 376 9.52 15.50 14.86
CA SER A 376 8.35 16.32 15.20
C SER A 376 7.66 15.85 16.49
N PRO A 377 7.03 16.75 17.27
CA PRO A 377 6.05 16.37 18.30
C PRO A 377 4.95 15.47 17.74
N ASN A 378 4.61 15.63 16.45
CA ASN A 378 3.60 14.82 15.77
C ASN A 378 4.16 13.51 15.17
N HIS A 379 5.45 13.22 15.35
CA HIS A 379 6.05 11.97 14.90
C HIS A 379 5.49 10.77 15.69
N PRO A 380 5.27 9.58 15.08
CA PRO A 380 4.69 8.41 15.76
C PRO A 380 5.42 7.94 17.04
N TRP A 381 6.73 8.21 17.20
CA TRP A 381 7.44 7.93 18.47
C TRP A 381 6.99 8.80 19.65
N ASN A 382 6.48 10.01 19.37
CA ASN A 382 5.99 10.93 20.40
C ASN A 382 4.49 10.81 20.64
N LYS A 383 3.78 10.06 19.79
CA LYS A 383 2.33 9.90 19.86
C LYS A 383 1.89 9.16 21.11
N THR A 384 0.88 9.72 21.76
CA THR A 384 0.04 9.00 22.73
C THR A 384 -1.40 8.97 22.25
N THR A 385 -1.93 7.77 21.99
CA THR A 385 -3.30 7.59 21.49
C THR A 385 -4.31 7.76 22.61
N ILE A 386 -5.02 8.89 22.61
CA ILE A 386 -6.05 9.25 23.59
C ILE A 386 -7.41 9.29 22.86
N PRO A 387 -8.22 8.22 22.89
CA PRO A 387 -9.48 8.18 22.14
C PRO A 387 -10.52 9.09 22.78
N LYS A 388 -11.20 9.88 21.95
CA LYS A 388 -12.32 10.74 22.31
C LYS A 388 -13.50 10.49 21.37
N PRO A 389 -14.31 9.44 21.63
CA PRO A 389 -15.53 9.21 20.89
C PRO A 389 -16.40 10.47 20.89
N GLY A 390 -16.96 10.80 19.73
CA GLY A 390 -17.79 11.99 19.56
C GLY A 390 -18.92 11.74 18.57
N VAL A 391 -19.82 12.72 18.47
CA VAL A 391 -20.83 12.73 17.40
C VAL A 391 -20.10 13.03 16.10
N GLN A 392 -20.42 12.26 15.06
CA GLN A 392 -19.89 12.49 13.74
C GLN A 392 -20.31 13.85 13.21
N ASN A 393 -19.33 14.63 12.79
CA ASN A 393 -19.53 15.89 12.11
C ASN A 393 -18.54 16.00 10.95
N TRP A 394 -19.05 15.94 9.72
CA TRP A 394 -18.23 16.05 8.51
C TRP A 394 -17.39 17.32 8.42
N LYS A 395 -17.69 18.34 9.22
CA LYS A 395 -16.94 19.60 9.30
C LYS A 395 -15.82 19.58 10.33
N GLU A 396 -15.99 18.79 11.37
CA GLU A 396 -15.05 18.68 12.48
C GLU A 396 -14.50 17.27 12.50
N ARG A 397 -14.83 16.47 13.52
CA ARG A 397 -14.34 15.12 13.68
C ARG A 397 -15.35 14.13 13.11
N TYR A 398 -14.87 13.29 12.20
CA TYR A 398 -15.72 12.30 11.54
C TYR A 398 -15.09 10.90 11.45
N SER A 399 -13.81 10.72 11.76
CA SER A 399 -13.10 9.46 11.50
C SER A 399 -12.34 8.90 12.70
N TRP A 400 -12.24 7.57 12.81
CA TRP A 400 -11.24 6.90 13.67
C TRP A 400 -9.87 6.77 13.01
N SER A 401 -9.73 7.11 11.73
CA SER A 401 -8.40 7.23 11.11
C SER A 401 -7.79 8.55 11.53
N THR A 402 -6.50 8.53 11.81
CA THR A 402 -5.65 9.72 11.84
C THR A 402 -5.20 10.07 10.41
N THR A 403 -4.47 11.18 10.29
CA THR A 403 -3.97 11.70 9.01
C THR A 403 -2.44 11.64 9.00
N PRO A 404 -1.84 10.51 8.57
CA PRO A 404 -0.41 10.44 8.34
C PRO A 404 -0.02 11.29 7.13
N THR A 405 1.12 11.96 7.23
CA THR A 405 1.71 12.78 6.17
C THR A 405 3.22 12.56 6.13
N TRP A 406 3.82 12.88 4.99
CA TRP A 406 5.27 12.95 4.86
C TRP A 406 5.63 14.33 4.32
N ASP A 407 6.52 15.06 5.00
CA ASP A 407 6.79 16.47 4.71
C ASP A 407 5.50 17.30 4.63
N ARG A 408 4.54 17.00 5.52
CA ARG A 408 3.20 17.61 5.56
C ARG A 408 2.39 17.49 4.27
N LYS A 409 2.79 16.60 3.36
CA LYS A 409 2.03 16.23 2.17
C LYS A 409 1.32 14.92 2.42
N THR A 410 0.10 14.81 1.91
CA THR A 410 -0.58 13.53 1.79
C THR A 410 0.11 12.70 0.72
N PHE A 411 0.19 11.39 0.95
CA PHE A 411 0.86 10.45 0.07
C PHE A 411 0.08 9.14 -0.03
N GLU A 412 0.39 8.38 -1.05
CA GLU A 412 -0.12 7.04 -1.29
C GLU A 412 0.91 5.97 -0.90
N ALA A 413 0.42 4.81 -0.46
CA ALA A 413 1.24 3.64 -0.17
C ALA A 413 0.53 2.37 -0.65
N GLY A 414 1.29 1.36 -1.07
CA GLY A 414 0.73 0.10 -1.57
C GLY A 414 1.69 -0.71 -2.44
N ALA A 415 1.18 -1.77 -3.08
CA ALA A 415 1.96 -2.61 -4.01
C ALA A 415 2.60 -1.79 -5.14
N TYR A 416 1.82 -0.86 -5.68
CA TYR A 416 2.25 0.04 -6.74
C TYR A 416 3.39 0.98 -6.32
N ALA A 417 3.49 1.34 -5.04
CA ALA A 417 4.56 2.21 -4.54
C ALA A 417 5.93 1.56 -4.72
N ARG A 418 6.00 0.27 -4.43
CA ARG A 418 7.24 -0.52 -4.48
C ARG A 418 7.79 -0.66 -5.88
N VAL A 419 6.94 -0.97 -6.86
CA VAL A 419 7.36 -1.06 -8.25
C VAL A 419 7.79 0.30 -8.80
N TYR A 420 7.05 1.36 -8.45
CA TYR A 420 7.37 2.73 -8.87
C TYR A 420 8.71 3.20 -8.30
N ILE A 421 8.88 3.13 -6.97
CA ILE A 421 10.12 3.56 -6.30
C ILE A 421 11.30 2.72 -6.79
N SER A 422 11.16 1.40 -6.85
CA SER A 422 12.26 0.53 -7.29
C SER A 422 12.63 0.74 -8.77
N ALA A 423 11.66 1.07 -9.64
CA ALA A 423 11.92 1.43 -11.03
C ALA A 423 12.77 2.70 -11.15
N LEU A 424 12.52 3.73 -10.33
CA LEU A 424 13.25 5.00 -10.37
C LEU A 424 14.59 4.95 -9.63
N ALA A 425 14.66 4.27 -8.47
CA ALA A 425 15.78 4.40 -7.56
C ALA A 425 17.09 3.76 -8.05
N GLN A 426 17.00 2.72 -8.88
CA GLN A 426 18.16 1.96 -9.37
C GLN A 426 19.09 1.42 -8.26
N LYS A 427 18.55 1.18 -7.06
CA LYS A 427 19.30 0.66 -5.89
C LYS A 427 19.16 -0.84 -5.65
N LEU A 428 18.26 -1.51 -6.38
CA LEU A 428 18.00 -2.94 -6.21
C LEU A 428 19.30 -3.76 -6.25
N PRO A 429 19.45 -4.76 -5.37
CA PRO A 429 20.55 -5.71 -5.44
C PRO A 429 20.58 -6.43 -6.79
N LYS A 430 21.76 -6.94 -7.17
CA LYS A 430 21.90 -7.73 -8.40
C LYS A 430 20.97 -8.95 -8.33
N SER A 431 20.13 -9.11 -9.36
CA SER A 431 19.19 -10.21 -9.47
C SER A 431 19.05 -10.65 -10.92
N ASP A 432 18.79 -11.94 -11.12
CA ASP A 432 18.41 -12.51 -12.41
C ASP A 432 16.91 -12.32 -12.70
N TYR A 433 16.11 -11.98 -11.68
CA TYR A 433 14.65 -11.93 -11.75
C TYR A 433 14.06 -10.51 -11.83
N ILE A 434 14.76 -9.52 -11.27
CA ILE A 434 14.27 -8.14 -11.20
C ILE A 434 15.38 -7.17 -11.56
N LYS A 435 15.07 -6.20 -12.42
CA LYS A 435 16.02 -5.16 -12.83
C LYS A 435 15.35 -3.81 -12.99
N SER A 436 15.88 -2.82 -12.30
CA SER A 436 15.51 -1.41 -12.44
C SER A 436 16.23 -0.77 -13.64
N THR A 437 15.53 0.06 -14.41
CA THR A 437 16.08 0.78 -15.58
C THR A 437 16.16 2.30 -15.35
N GLY A 438 15.65 2.81 -14.23
CA GLY A 438 15.48 4.23 -13.95
C GLY A 438 14.16 4.81 -14.47
N HIS A 439 13.39 4.06 -15.26
CA HIS A 439 12.09 4.45 -15.81
C HIS A 439 11.11 3.28 -15.99
N SER A 440 11.55 2.06 -15.72
CA SER A 440 10.77 0.84 -15.76
C SER A 440 11.36 -0.21 -14.80
N LEU A 441 10.58 -1.25 -14.55
CA LEU A 441 10.99 -2.43 -13.79
C LEU A 441 10.81 -3.67 -14.66
N ILE A 442 11.93 -4.32 -14.98
CA ILE A 442 11.96 -5.57 -15.72
C ILE A 442 11.79 -6.72 -14.73
N LEU A 443 10.86 -7.62 -15.03
CA LEU A 443 10.53 -8.81 -14.26
C LEU A 443 10.71 -10.04 -15.15
N ASN A 444 11.67 -10.91 -14.84
CA ASN A 444 11.86 -12.18 -15.54
C ASN A 444 11.09 -13.28 -14.81
N VAL A 445 9.97 -13.69 -15.37
CA VAL A 445 9.11 -14.73 -14.80
C VAL A 445 9.45 -16.08 -15.42
N SER A 446 9.85 -17.02 -14.57
CA SER A 446 10.28 -18.36 -14.98
C SER A 446 9.22 -19.14 -15.74
N ALA A 447 9.65 -20.15 -16.50
CA ALA A 447 8.77 -21.06 -17.22
C ALA A 447 8.04 -22.04 -16.28
N ASP A 448 6.80 -22.40 -16.63
CA ASP A 448 6.15 -23.62 -16.19
C ASP A 448 5.45 -24.28 -17.39
N GLU A 449 4.12 -24.19 -17.51
CA GLU A 449 3.41 -24.59 -18.73
C GLU A 449 3.59 -23.52 -19.83
N LEU A 450 3.57 -22.24 -19.45
CA LEU A 450 3.97 -21.14 -20.33
C LEU A 450 5.49 -20.98 -20.34
N PRO A 451 6.09 -20.56 -21.48
CA PRO A 451 7.52 -20.28 -21.54
C PRO A 451 7.92 -19.17 -20.57
N GLU A 452 9.23 -19.05 -20.33
CA GLU A 452 9.80 -17.91 -19.61
C GLU A 452 9.41 -16.61 -20.32
N MET A 453 9.06 -15.58 -19.54
CA MET A 453 8.65 -14.29 -20.07
C MET A 453 9.37 -13.16 -19.37
N LYS A 454 9.91 -12.24 -20.16
CA LYS A 454 10.33 -10.92 -19.70
C LYS A 454 9.12 -10.00 -19.73
N LEU A 455 8.65 -9.61 -18.55
CA LEU A 455 7.66 -8.55 -18.37
C LEU A 455 8.38 -7.24 -18.04
N GLU A 456 7.78 -6.12 -18.42
CA GLU A 456 8.34 -4.80 -18.15
C GLU A 456 7.23 -3.84 -17.78
N TRP A 457 7.26 -3.36 -16.53
CA TRP A 457 6.35 -2.34 -16.05
C TRP A 457 7.00 -0.97 -16.25
N GLU A 458 6.41 -0.14 -17.10
CA GLU A 458 6.89 1.23 -17.34
C GLU A 458 6.25 2.21 -16.35
N VAL A 459 7.04 3.18 -15.88
CA VAL A 459 6.50 4.28 -15.07
C VAL A 459 5.48 5.05 -15.91
N PRO A 460 4.20 5.09 -15.49
CA PRO A 460 3.14 5.59 -16.35
C PRO A 460 3.15 7.13 -16.40
N LYS A 461 2.82 7.69 -17.57
CA LYS A 461 2.71 9.15 -17.78
C LYS A 461 1.52 9.77 -17.05
N ILE A 462 0.50 8.96 -16.77
CA ILE A 462 -0.71 9.35 -16.05
C ILE A 462 -0.77 8.47 -14.81
N TRP A 463 -1.06 9.06 -13.66
CA TRP A 463 -1.23 8.31 -12.42
C TRP A 463 -2.69 8.36 -11.98
N ASN A 464 -3.39 7.23 -12.11
CA ASN A 464 -4.83 7.13 -11.87
C ASN A 464 -5.23 5.75 -11.31
N ALA A 465 -6.53 5.50 -11.16
CA ALA A 465 -7.02 4.28 -10.52
C ALA A 465 -6.58 2.98 -11.22
N PHE A 466 -6.55 2.96 -12.56
CA PHE A 466 -6.18 1.77 -13.31
C PHE A 466 -4.68 1.51 -13.24
N GLU A 467 -3.84 2.55 -13.35
CA GLU A 467 -2.39 2.39 -13.26
C GLU A 467 -1.93 1.86 -11.89
N ARG A 468 -2.66 2.19 -10.81
CA ARG A 468 -2.43 1.58 -9.47
C ARG A 468 -2.72 0.08 -9.45
N ASN A 469 -3.75 -0.38 -10.15
CA ASN A 469 -4.06 -1.80 -10.24
C ASN A 469 -3.17 -2.53 -11.26
N ARG A 470 -2.80 -1.90 -12.36
CA ARG A 470 -1.80 -2.43 -13.31
C ARG A 470 -0.46 -2.68 -12.62
N ALA A 471 -0.03 -1.74 -11.77
CA ALA A 471 1.18 -1.89 -10.95
C ALA A 471 1.04 -2.93 -9.82
N ARG A 472 -0.19 -3.36 -9.49
CA ARG A 472 -0.45 -4.43 -8.51
C ARG A 472 -0.44 -5.82 -9.16
N ALA A 473 -0.88 -5.91 -10.42
CA ALA A 473 -0.78 -7.11 -11.25
C ALA A 473 0.69 -7.41 -11.54
#